data_AF-A0A1F9TB72-F1
#
_entry.id   AF-A0A1F9TB72-F1
#
_cell.length_a   1.000
_cell.length_b   1.000
_cell.length_c   1.000
_cell.angle_alpha   90.00
_cell.angle_beta   90.00
_cell.angle_gamma   90.00
#
_symmetry.space_group_name_H-M   'P 1'
#
loop_
_entity.id
_entity.type
_entity.pdbx_description
1 polymer ?
#
loop_
_entity_poly.entity_id
_entity_poly.type
_entity_poly.pdbx_seq_one_letter_code
_entity_poly.pdbx_strand_id
1 'polypeptide(L)'
;MRWLKPLIGIALAPAALAAVWATGAALGPALGKFSATAPLLGGAVAGLLLHGLGRGRRLYVTAHELTHALAAVLSGVKVRRISVKKSSGYVLLDSTNAFISLAPYFIPFYTLAVSAAFWTAGRFWPVSPYRPWFLAAAGFTLAFHLLHTADILTGPVQSDLRKAGGAVFSLPLLVLLNCLGLAAALRLLFPGLLSLRAWWGGMLEAQAAAYAAVAGAALYVFNTAKIYLRT
;
A
#
# COMPACT_ATOMS: atom_id res chain seq x y z
N MET A 1 0.73 24.41 11.84
CA MET A 1 0.90 23.19 11.00
C MET A 1 0.33 21.89 11.60
N ARG A 2 0.27 21.71 12.94
CA ARG A 2 -0.23 20.47 13.58
C ARG A 2 -1.65 20.05 13.18
N TRP A 3 -2.55 21.02 12.94
CA TRP A 3 -3.96 20.75 12.58
C TRP A 3 -4.21 20.47 11.09
N LEU A 4 -3.25 20.78 10.22
CA LEU A 4 -3.44 20.64 8.77
C LEU A 4 -3.42 19.17 8.33
N LYS A 5 -2.55 18.35 8.94
CA LYS A 5 -2.40 16.93 8.55
C LYS A 5 -3.66 16.09 8.81
N PRO A 6 -4.34 16.20 9.97
CA PRO A 6 -5.63 15.54 10.16
C PRO A 6 -6.69 15.97 9.13
N LEU A 7 -6.78 17.26 8.79
CA LEU A 7 -7.71 17.76 7.77
C LEU A 7 -7.41 17.18 6.38
N ILE A 8 -6.13 17.09 6.00
CA ILE A 8 -5.71 16.40 4.77
C ILE A 8 -6.12 14.93 4.82
N GLY A 9 -5.92 14.25 5.95
CA GLY A 9 -6.34 12.86 6.15
C GLY A 9 -7.84 12.66 5.92
N ILE A 10 -8.68 13.49 6.55
CA ILE A 10 -10.13 13.47 6.38
C ILE A 10 -10.50 13.70 4.91
N ALA A 11 -9.87 14.70 4.27
CA ALA A 11 -10.09 14.98 2.85
C ALA A 11 -9.68 13.81 1.94
N LEU A 12 -8.65 13.03 2.30
CA LEU A 12 -8.18 11.86 1.55
C LEU A 12 -9.03 10.60 1.77
N ALA A 13 -9.81 10.51 2.85
CA ALA A 13 -10.57 9.30 3.19
C ALA A 13 -11.53 8.83 2.07
N PRO A 14 -12.30 9.71 1.41
CA PRO A 14 -13.14 9.31 0.27
C PRO A 14 -12.33 8.74 -0.90
N ALA A 15 -11.17 9.33 -1.19
CA ALA A 15 -10.26 8.83 -2.24
C ALA A 15 -9.72 7.44 -1.89
N ALA A 16 -9.34 7.22 -0.64
CA ALA A 16 -8.84 5.95 -0.15
C ALA A 16 -9.91 4.84 -0.26
N LEU A 17 -11.15 5.12 0.16
CA LEU A 17 -12.27 4.19 0.04
C LEU A 17 -12.61 3.88 -1.42
N ALA A 18 -12.60 4.90 -2.28
CA ALA A 18 -12.81 4.73 -3.71
C ALA A 18 -11.70 3.87 -4.36
N ALA A 19 -10.45 4.03 -3.93
CA ALA A 19 -9.34 3.21 -4.40
C ALA A 19 -9.47 1.74 -3.94
N VAL A 20 -9.98 1.48 -2.73
CA VAL A 20 -10.31 0.12 -2.27
C VAL A 20 -11.39 -0.49 -3.15
N TRP A 21 -12.47 0.25 -3.43
CA TRP A 21 -13.54 -0.20 -4.31
C TRP A 21 -13.04 -0.54 -5.71
N ALA A 22 -12.32 0.38 -6.35
CA ALA A 22 -11.77 0.19 -7.69
C ALA A 22 -10.80 -0.99 -7.76
N THR A 23 -9.99 -1.19 -6.71
CA THR A 23 -9.08 -2.33 -6.60
C THR A 23 -9.85 -3.64 -6.44
N GLY A 24 -10.86 -3.70 -5.58
CA GLY A 24 -11.73 -4.88 -5.43
C GLY A 24 -12.44 -5.25 -6.73
N ALA A 25 -13.00 -4.25 -7.43
CA ALA A 25 -13.65 -4.44 -8.72
C ALA A 25 -12.68 -4.97 -9.79
N ALA A 26 -11.42 -4.53 -9.78
CA ALA A 26 -10.40 -5.00 -10.72
C ALA A 26 -9.89 -6.42 -10.40
N LEU A 27 -9.90 -6.82 -9.13
CA LEU A 27 -9.42 -8.13 -8.70
C LEU A 27 -10.35 -9.27 -9.16
N GLY A 28 -11.68 -9.10 -9.08
CA GLY A 28 -12.64 -10.16 -9.41
C GLY A 28 -12.41 -10.79 -10.79
N PRO A 29 -12.45 -10.02 -11.89
CA PRO A 29 -12.19 -10.53 -13.24
C PRO A 29 -10.78 -11.09 -13.43
N ALA A 30 -9.77 -10.53 -12.74
CA ALA A 30 -8.39 -11.01 -12.82
C ALA A 30 -8.24 -12.39 -12.16
N LEU A 31 -8.86 -12.61 -11.00
CA LEU A 31 -8.87 -13.89 -10.29
C LEU A 31 -9.63 -14.97 -11.07
N GLY A 32 -10.66 -14.59 -11.84
CA GLY A 32 -11.38 -15.51 -12.74
C GLY A 32 -10.50 -16.12 -13.85
N LYS A 33 -9.36 -15.50 -14.20
CA LYS A 33 -8.39 -16.06 -15.16
C LYS A 33 -7.37 -16.94 -14.44
N PHE A 34 -7.85 -17.98 -13.76
CA PHE A 34 -7.06 -18.81 -12.85
C PHE A 34 -5.80 -19.40 -13.48
N SER A 35 -5.85 -19.85 -14.74
CA SER A 35 -4.66 -20.38 -15.44
C SER A 35 -3.51 -19.37 -15.52
N ALA A 36 -3.81 -18.07 -15.58
CA ALA A 36 -2.81 -17.02 -15.58
C ALA A 36 -2.36 -16.63 -14.16
N THR A 37 -3.28 -16.62 -13.20
CA THR A 37 -3.06 -16.11 -11.84
C THR A 37 -2.67 -17.16 -10.81
N ALA A 38 -2.82 -18.46 -11.11
CA ALA A 38 -2.56 -19.55 -10.17
C ALA A 38 -1.17 -19.50 -9.52
N PRO A 39 -0.06 -19.22 -10.23
CA PRO A 39 1.25 -19.12 -9.58
C PRO A 39 1.32 -17.96 -8.57
N LEU A 40 0.75 -16.80 -8.92
CA LEU A 40 0.66 -15.65 -8.01
C LEU A 40 -0.13 -16.01 -6.75
N LEU A 41 -1.28 -16.66 -6.92
CA LEU A 41 -2.12 -17.09 -5.80
C LEU A 41 -1.44 -18.13 -4.92
N GLY A 42 -0.75 -19.11 -5.52
CA GLY A 42 0.05 -20.09 -4.79
C GLY A 42 1.14 -19.42 -3.93
N GLY A 43 1.81 -18.42 -4.50
CA GLY A 43 2.74 -17.56 -3.77
C GLY A 43 2.09 -16.81 -2.61
N ALA A 44 0.95 -16.17 -2.86
CA ALA A 44 0.21 -15.43 -1.84
C ALA A 44 -0.25 -16.33 -0.68
N VAL A 45 -0.74 -17.54 -0.98
CA VAL A 45 -1.08 -18.56 0.02
C VAL A 45 0.16 -18.97 0.83
N ALA A 46 1.30 -19.21 0.19
CA ALA A 46 2.53 -19.51 0.91
C ALA A 46 2.98 -18.34 1.84
N GLY A 47 2.78 -17.09 1.41
CA GLY A 47 3.02 -15.90 2.23
C GLY A 47 2.09 -15.83 3.44
N LEU A 48 0.81 -16.12 3.24
CA LEU A 48 -0.21 -16.21 4.30
C LEU A 48 0.14 -17.30 5.32
N LEU A 49 0.55 -18.49 4.86
CA LEU A 49 0.96 -19.57 5.74
C LEU A 49 2.20 -19.21 6.56
N LEU A 50 3.22 -18.59 5.96
CA LEU A 50 4.40 -18.13 6.69
C LEU A 50 4.04 -17.12 7.78
N HIS A 51 3.17 -16.16 7.46
CA HIS A 51 2.69 -15.14 8.39
C HIS A 51 1.90 -15.77 9.54
N GLY A 52 0.95 -16.67 9.24
CA GLY A 52 0.15 -17.39 10.25
C GLY A 52 0.99 -18.27 11.20
N LEU A 53 2.16 -18.74 10.75
CA LEU A 53 3.14 -19.45 11.59
C LEU A 53 3.98 -18.51 12.48
N GLY A 54 3.75 -17.19 12.46
CA GLY A 54 4.54 -16.21 13.19
C GLY A 54 5.99 -16.09 12.71
N ARG A 55 6.28 -16.53 11.48
CA ARG A 55 7.61 -16.53 10.87
C ARG A 55 7.80 -15.29 9.99
N GLY A 56 9.05 -15.00 9.64
CA GLY A 56 9.37 -13.89 8.73
C GLY A 56 9.58 -12.53 9.38
N ARG A 57 9.42 -12.40 10.71
CA ARG A 57 9.61 -11.13 11.44
C ARG A 57 10.94 -10.43 11.16
N ARG A 58 12.05 -11.17 11.07
CA ARG A 58 13.37 -10.60 10.73
C ARG A 58 13.40 -10.04 9.30
N LEU A 59 12.78 -10.73 8.35
CA LEU A 59 12.66 -10.26 6.97
C LEU A 59 11.82 -8.99 6.91
N TYR A 60 10.72 -8.96 7.66
CA TYR A 60 9.88 -7.77 7.76
C TYR A 60 10.65 -6.58 8.32
N VAL A 61 11.34 -6.73 9.45
CA VAL A 61 12.18 -5.66 10.03
C VAL A 61 13.27 -5.23 9.06
N THR A 62 13.89 -6.18 8.34
CA THR A 62 14.91 -5.85 7.34
C THR A 62 14.34 -4.98 6.23
N ALA A 63 13.23 -5.39 5.63
CA ALA A 63 12.53 -4.60 4.61
C ALA A 63 12.09 -3.24 5.15
N HIS A 64 11.62 -3.19 6.40
CA HIS A 64 11.16 -1.96 7.06
C HIS A 64 12.29 -0.92 7.14
N GLU A 65 13.42 -1.29 7.74
CA GLU A 65 14.54 -0.38 7.90
C GLU A 65 15.20 -0.03 6.55
N LEU A 66 15.38 -0.99 5.65
CA LEU A 66 15.95 -0.70 4.32
C LEU A 66 15.07 0.23 3.50
N THR A 67 13.75 0.15 3.66
CA THR A 67 12.82 1.04 2.97
C THR A 67 12.89 2.46 3.50
N HIS A 68 13.06 2.65 4.83
CA HIS A 68 13.36 3.97 5.39
C HIS A 68 14.65 4.55 4.81
N ALA A 69 15.72 3.74 4.76
CA ALA A 69 17.00 4.17 4.23
C ALA A 69 16.91 4.54 2.74
N LEU A 70 16.21 3.73 1.94
CA LEU A 70 15.97 4.01 0.53
C LEU A 70 15.18 5.31 0.34
N ALA A 71 14.08 5.48 1.08
CA ALA A 71 13.26 6.69 1.00
C ALA A 71 14.02 7.94 1.45
N ALA A 72 14.92 7.81 2.43
CA ALA A 72 15.80 8.88 2.87
C ALA A 72 16.75 9.30 1.74
N VAL A 73 17.43 8.35 1.10
CA VAL A 73 18.32 8.61 -0.05
C VAL A 73 17.56 9.30 -1.17
N LEU A 74 16.37 8.80 -1.53
CA LEU A 74 15.50 9.41 -2.55
C LEU A 74 15.03 10.83 -2.18
N SER A 75 15.00 11.16 -0.88
CA SER A 75 14.63 12.49 -0.37
C SER A 75 15.85 13.40 -0.16
N GLY A 76 17.06 12.97 -0.57
CA GLY A 76 18.30 13.72 -0.31
C GLY A 76 18.72 13.76 1.17
N VAL A 77 18.17 12.88 2.01
CA VAL A 77 18.48 12.77 3.43
C VAL A 77 19.58 11.75 3.65
N LYS A 78 20.62 12.14 4.41
CA LYS A 78 21.75 11.26 4.71
C LYS A 78 21.36 10.16 5.69
N VAL A 79 21.76 8.93 5.35
CA VAL A 79 21.68 7.75 6.22
C VAL A 79 22.97 7.65 7.01
N ARG A 80 22.90 7.74 8.34
CA ARG A 80 24.08 7.64 9.23
C ARG A 80 24.37 6.21 9.64
N ARG A 81 23.34 5.44 9.98
CA ARG A 81 23.48 4.08 10.47
C ARG A 81 22.21 3.28 10.22
N ILE A 82 22.37 2.02 9.85
CA ILE A 82 21.27 1.04 9.77
C ILE A 82 21.60 -0.09 10.75
N SER A 83 20.63 -0.53 11.54
CA SER A 83 20.75 -1.70 12.40
C SER A 83 19.50 -2.55 12.30
N VAL A 84 19.69 -3.84 12.03
CA VAL A 84 18.60 -4.81 11.93
C VAL A 84 18.89 -5.97 12.86
N LYS A 85 17.98 -6.22 13.81
CA LYS A 85 18.00 -7.36 14.73
C LYS A 85 16.83 -8.31 14.42
N LYS A 86 16.73 -9.40 15.18
CA LYS A 86 15.72 -10.45 14.96
C LYS A 86 14.27 -9.92 15.05
N SER A 87 14.00 -8.98 15.95
CA SER A 87 12.63 -8.52 16.27
C SER A 87 12.47 -6.99 16.29
N SER A 88 13.56 -6.25 16.03
CA SER A 88 13.60 -4.79 16.02
C SER A 88 14.71 -4.29 15.11
N GLY A 89 14.61 -3.04 14.67
CA GLY A 89 15.60 -2.37 13.85
C GLY A 89 15.54 -0.86 14.09
N TYR A 90 16.50 -0.14 13.50
CA TYR A 90 16.41 1.30 13.35
C TYR A 90 17.29 1.77 12.18
N VAL A 91 16.88 2.89 11.59
CA VAL A 91 17.71 3.72 10.74
C VAL A 91 17.91 5.09 11.39
N LEU A 92 19.17 5.47 11.58
CA LEU A 92 19.56 6.81 11.99
C LEU A 92 19.71 7.70 10.76
N LEU A 93 18.88 8.74 10.69
CA LEU A 93 18.79 9.71 9.59
C LEU A 93 19.05 11.12 10.10
N ASP A 94 19.56 12.01 9.24
CA ASP A 94 19.77 13.43 9.57
C ASP A 94 18.45 14.17 9.84
N SER A 95 17.41 13.79 9.10
CA SER A 95 16.06 14.32 9.24
C SER A 95 15.05 13.28 8.78
N THR A 96 13.76 13.56 8.94
CA THR A 96 12.69 12.71 8.40
C THR A 96 11.51 13.56 7.96
N ASN A 97 10.66 12.99 7.11
CA ASN A 97 9.42 13.59 6.64
C ASN A 97 8.33 12.50 6.55
N ALA A 98 7.12 12.87 6.12
CA ALA A 98 6.01 11.92 6.00
C ALA A 98 6.29 10.80 4.99
N PHE A 99 6.93 11.11 3.85
CA PHE A 99 7.29 10.09 2.86
C PHE A 99 8.26 9.07 3.44
N ILE A 100 9.38 9.52 4.03
CA ILE A 100 10.37 8.64 4.68
C ILE A 100 9.72 7.82 5.79
N SER A 101 8.93 8.46 6.67
CA SER A 101 8.29 7.79 7.81
C SER A 101 7.26 6.74 7.37
N LEU A 102 6.54 6.98 6.27
CA LEU A 102 5.48 6.08 5.83
C LEU A 102 5.93 5.06 4.80
N ALA A 103 7.10 5.25 4.18
CA ALA A 103 7.61 4.42 3.08
C ALA A 103 7.50 2.90 3.31
N PRO A 104 7.91 2.35 4.48
CA PRO A 104 7.81 0.91 4.72
C PRO A 104 6.41 0.33 4.63
N TYR A 105 5.39 1.15 4.87
CA TYR A 105 3.99 0.70 4.93
C TYR A 105 3.29 0.73 3.58
N PHE A 106 3.91 1.27 2.53
CA PHE A 106 3.31 1.28 1.18
C PHE A 106 4.27 0.87 0.06
N ILE A 107 5.58 0.80 0.32
CA ILE A 107 6.56 0.31 -0.66
C ILE A 107 6.77 -1.20 -0.43
N PRO A 108 6.30 -2.08 -1.33
CA PRO A 108 6.49 -3.52 -1.21
C PRO A 108 7.92 -3.92 -1.60
N PHE A 109 8.88 -3.63 -0.71
CA PHE A 109 10.32 -3.74 -0.98
C PHE A 109 10.72 -5.05 -1.65
N TYR A 110 10.31 -6.19 -1.10
CA TYR A 110 10.67 -7.50 -1.67
C TYR A 110 10.00 -7.77 -3.02
N THR A 111 8.79 -7.28 -3.27
CA THR A 111 8.16 -7.37 -4.60
C THR A 111 8.94 -6.57 -5.63
N LEU A 112 9.37 -5.35 -5.27
CA LEU A 112 10.22 -4.54 -6.14
C LEU A 112 11.57 -5.22 -6.41
N ALA A 113 12.20 -5.78 -5.38
CA ALA A 113 13.47 -6.49 -5.51
C ALA A 113 13.36 -7.73 -6.41
N VAL A 114 12.35 -8.57 -6.21
CA VAL A 114 12.08 -9.76 -7.04
C VAL A 114 11.80 -9.36 -8.49
N SER A 115 11.03 -8.29 -8.70
CA SER A 115 10.71 -7.81 -10.04
C SER A 115 11.93 -7.22 -10.75
N ALA A 116 12.72 -6.40 -10.06
CA ALA A 116 13.97 -5.87 -10.56
C ALA A 116 14.95 -6.98 -10.94
N ALA A 117 15.08 -8.01 -10.10
CA ALA A 117 15.92 -9.17 -10.38
C ALA A 117 15.45 -9.91 -11.66
N PHE A 118 14.14 -10.18 -11.79
CA PHE A 118 13.58 -10.88 -12.95
C PHE A 118 13.81 -10.14 -14.28
N TRP A 119 13.53 -8.84 -14.35
CA TRP A 119 13.74 -8.08 -15.58
C TRP A 119 15.19 -7.82 -15.89
N THR A 120 16.03 -7.62 -14.88
CA THR A 120 17.48 -7.47 -15.06
C THR A 120 18.05 -8.76 -15.63
N ALA A 121 17.70 -9.93 -15.07
CA ALA A 121 18.09 -11.22 -15.62
C ALA A 121 17.60 -11.42 -17.06
N GLY A 122 16.40 -10.93 -17.39
CA GLY A 122 15.86 -10.96 -18.74
C GLY A 122 16.64 -10.15 -19.78
N ARG A 123 17.57 -9.28 -19.37
CA ARG A 123 18.50 -8.60 -20.28
C ARG A 123 19.68 -9.47 -20.72
N PHE A 124 19.91 -10.58 -20.02
CA PHE A 124 21.07 -11.44 -20.21
C PHE A 124 20.68 -12.88 -20.56
N TRP A 125 19.50 -13.36 -20.15
CA TRP A 125 19.03 -14.73 -20.38
C TRP A 125 17.54 -14.80 -20.75
N PRO A 126 17.09 -15.85 -21.47
CA PRO A 126 15.66 -16.07 -21.76
C PRO A 126 14.90 -16.46 -20.49
N VAL A 127 14.30 -15.46 -19.83
CA VAL A 127 13.59 -15.65 -18.55
C VAL A 127 12.15 -16.14 -18.69
N SER A 128 11.60 -16.22 -19.91
CA SER A 128 10.21 -16.62 -20.18
C SER A 128 9.77 -17.92 -19.48
N PRO A 129 10.58 -19.00 -19.45
CA PRO A 129 10.22 -20.23 -18.73
C PRO A 129 10.07 -20.06 -17.22
N TYR A 130 10.72 -19.04 -16.63
CA TYR A 130 10.69 -18.78 -15.19
C TYR A 130 9.54 -17.85 -14.77
N ARG A 131 8.71 -17.39 -15.71
CA ARG A 131 7.58 -16.50 -15.41
C ARG A 131 6.64 -17.03 -14.31
N PRO A 132 6.27 -18.33 -14.26
CA PRO A 132 5.45 -18.84 -13.16
C PRO A 132 6.10 -18.70 -11.79
N TRP A 133 7.42 -18.95 -11.69
CA TRP A 133 8.19 -18.80 -10.45
C TRP A 133 8.30 -17.34 -10.02
N PHE A 134 8.50 -16.43 -10.98
CA PHE A 134 8.46 -15.00 -10.72
C PHE A 134 7.09 -14.56 -10.19
N LEU A 135 5.99 -15.01 -10.81
CA LEU A 135 4.64 -14.71 -10.33
C LEU A 135 4.41 -15.25 -8.92
N ALA A 136 4.85 -16.48 -8.62
CA ALA A 136 4.76 -17.03 -7.27
C ALA A 136 5.57 -16.23 -6.25
N ALA A 137 6.81 -15.85 -6.59
CA ALA A 137 7.61 -15.00 -5.73
C ALA A 137 6.96 -13.63 -5.51
N ALA A 138 6.43 -12.99 -6.55
CA ALA A 138 5.73 -11.71 -6.47
C ALA A 138 4.45 -11.81 -5.61
N GLY A 139 3.68 -12.89 -5.77
CA GLY A 139 2.48 -13.14 -4.95
C GLY A 139 2.82 -13.33 -3.48
N PHE A 140 3.88 -14.10 -3.21
CA PHE A 140 4.42 -14.29 -1.86
C PHE A 140 4.86 -12.97 -1.23
N THR A 141 5.66 -12.16 -1.92
CA THR A 141 6.19 -10.91 -1.37
C THR A 141 5.13 -9.82 -1.25
N LEU A 142 4.13 -9.80 -2.14
CA LEU A 142 2.96 -8.91 -2.02
C LEU A 142 2.10 -9.28 -0.81
N ALA A 143 1.76 -10.57 -0.64
CA ALA A 143 1.03 -11.03 0.53
C ALA A 143 1.83 -10.74 1.82
N PHE A 144 3.13 -11.00 1.81
CA PHE A 144 4.02 -10.68 2.93
C PHE A 144 3.96 -9.19 3.30
N HIS A 145 4.07 -8.29 2.32
CA HIS A 145 3.97 -6.84 2.53
C HIS A 145 2.60 -6.43 3.11
N LEU A 146 1.52 -6.90 2.48
CA LEU A 146 0.16 -6.53 2.86
C LEU A 146 -0.22 -7.03 4.26
N LEU A 147 0.13 -8.27 4.61
CA LEU A 147 -0.17 -8.86 5.91
C LEU A 147 0.56 -8.14 7.05
N HIS A 148 1.86 -7.89 6.90
CA HIS A 148 2.61 -7.15 7.94
C HIS A 148 2.19 -5.69 8.02
N THR A 149 1.81 -5.08 6.89
CA THR A 149 1.20 -3.74 6.91
C THR A 149 -0.12 -3.77 7.68
N ALA A 150 -0.98 -4.77 7.46
CA ALA A 150 -2.23 -4.92 8.19
C ALA A 150 -2.01 -5.06 9.70
N ASP A 151 -1.02 -5.87 10.14
CA ASP A 151 -0.66 -6.00 11.57
C ASP A 151 -0.30 -4.63 12.18
N ILE A 152 0.44 -3.80 11.46
CA ILE A 152 0.80 -2.47 11.92
C ILE A 152 -0.41 -1.53 11.99
N LEU A 153 -1.28 -1.57 10.98
CA LEU A 153 -2.44 -0.67 10.91
C LEU A 153 -3.53 -1.04 11.92
N THR A 154 -3.62 -2.32 12.29
CA THR A 154 -4.58 -2.85 13.28
C THR A 154 -4.02 -2.92 14.70
N GLY A 155 -2.70 -2.89 14.84
CA GLY A 155 -2.01 -2.89 16.13
C GLY A 155 -1.85 -1.49 16.76
N PRO A 156 -1.00 -1.39 17.79
CA PRO A 156 -0.70 -0.11 18.42
C PRO A 156 -0.08 0.89 17.44
N VAL A 157 -0.49 2.16 17.56
CA VAL A 157 0.02 3.24 16.71
C VAL A 157 1.55 3.28 16.78
N GLN A 158 2.21 3.18 15.62
CA GLN A 158 3.67 3.20 15.53
C GLN A 158 4.23 4.63 15.68
N SER A 159 5.50 4.73 16.09
CA SER A 159 6.19 6.01 16.18
C SER A 159 6.30 6.71 14.82
N ASP A 160 6.41 5.95 13.74
CA ASP A 160 6.52 6.49 12.38
C ASP A 160 5.23 7.15 11.91
N LEU A 161 4.06 6.56 12.22
CA LEU A 161 2.75 7.19 11.98
C LEU A 161 2.62 8.50 12.78
N ARG A 162 3.08 8.53 14.03
CA ARG A 162 3.10 9.76 14.85
C ARG A 162 3.98 10.84 14.23
N LYS A 163 5.19 10.50 13.78
CA LYS A 163 6.12 11.43 13.11
C LYS A 163 5.53 11.95 11.78
N ALA A 164 4.86 11.08 11.03
CA ALA A 164 4.28 11.43 9.73
C ALA A 164 3.13 12.43 9.85
N GLY A 165 2.32 12.36 10.91
CA GLY A 165 1.18 13.26 11.10
C GLY A 165 0.02 12.71 11.93
N GLY A 166 0.19 11.53 12.53
CA GLY A 166 -0.84 10.80 13.25
C GLY A 166 -1.64 9.86 12.36
N ALA A 167 -2.46 9.01 12.99
CA ALA A 167 -3.25 7.98 12.30
C ALA A 167 -4.29 8.57 11.34
N VAL A 168 -4.97 9.66 11.72
CA VAL A 168 -5.98 10.32 10.88
C VAL A 168 -5.41 10.75 9.52
N PHE A 169 -4.17 11.25 9.49
CA PHE A 169 -3.46 11.58 8.25
C PHE A 169 -2.96 10.32 7.53
N SER A 170 -2.33 9.41 8.28
CA SER A 170 -1.54 8.33 7.69
C SER A 170 -2.43 7.21 7.12
N LEU A 171 -3.52 6.83 7.79
CA LEU A 171 -4.34 5.68 7.38
C LEU A 171 -4.95 5.85 5.98
N PRO A 172 -5.66 6.95 5.66
CA PRO A 172 -6.21 7.13 4.31
C PRO A 172 -5.12 7.18 3.24
N LEU A 173 -4.01 7.85 3.53
CA LEU A 173 -2.88 7.93 2.62
C LEU A 173 -2.26 6.56 2.35
N LEU A 174 -2.05 5.74 3.39
CA LEU A 174 -1.49 4.40 3.25
C LEU A 174 -2.43 3.46 2.49
N VAL A 175 -3.74 3.52 2.75
CA VAL A 175 -4.74 2.74 2.00
C VAL A 175 -4.72 3.13 0.52
N LEU A 176 -4.74 4.42 0.21
CA LEU A 176 -4.67 4.93 -1.16
C LEU A 176 -3.38 4.46 -1.86
N LEU A 177 -2.22 4.65 -1.22
CA LEU A 177 -0.92 4.28 -1.80
C LEU A 177 -0.77 2.77 -2.01
N ASN A 178 -1.27 1.93 -1.08
CA ASN A 178 -1.24 0.48 -1.27
C ASN A 178 -2.19 0.03 -2.39
N CYS A 179 -3.37 0.64 -2.55
CA CYS A 179 -4.26 0.36 -3.67
C CYS A 179 -3.63 0.74 -5.01
N LEU A 180 -3.02 1.93 -5.09
CA LEU A 180 -2.26 2.39 -6.26
C LEU A 180 -1.10 1.43 -6.58
N GLY A 181 -0.31 1.08 -5.56
CA GLY A 181 0.83 0.17 -5.69
C GLY A 181 0.38 -1.22 -6.16
N LEU A 182 -0.73 -1.74 -5.63
CA LEU A 182 -1.28 -3.03 -6.05
C LEU A 182 -1.81 -2.98 -7.48
N ALA A 183 -2.54 -1.93 -7.87
CA ALA A 183 -3.00 -1.76 -9.25
C ALA A 183 -1.83 -1.68 -10.24
N ALA A 184 -0.78 -0.93 -9.89
CA ALA A 184 0.44 -0.84 -10.69
C ALA A 184 1.17 -2.20 -10.78
N ALA A 185 1.33 -2.91 -9.66
CA ALA A 185 1.93 -4.24 -9.63
C ALA A 185 1.14 -5.22 -10.51
N LEU A 186 -0.19 -5.28 -10.37
CA LEU A 186 -1.03 -6.16 -11.18
C LEU A 186 -0.97 -5.82 -12.67
N ARG A 187 -0.97 -4.53 -13.05
CA ARG A 187 -0.80 -4.11 -14.46
C ARG A 187 0.51 -4.61 -15.05
N LEU A 188 1.56 -4.64 -14.24
CA LEU A 188 2.89 -4.99 -14.65
C LEU A 188 3.09 -6.52 -14.71
N LEU A 189 2.54 -7.25 -13.73
CA LEU A 189 2.53 -8.72 -13.74
C LEU A 189 1.60 -9.28 -14.83
N PHE A 190 0.49 -8.58 -15.08
CA PHE A 190 -0.57 -8.99 -16.00
C PHE A 190 -1.06 -7.84 -16.90
N PRO A 191 -0.26 -7.47 -17.93
CA PRO A 191 -0.58 -6.35 -18.82
C PRO A 191 -1.96 -6.37 -19.48
N GLY A 192 -2.48 -7.57 -19.78
CA GLY A 192 -3.78 -7.75 -20.41
C GLY A 192 -4.94 -8.02 -19.44
N LEU A 193 -4.70 -8.03 -18.12
CA LEU A 193 -5.77 -8.28 -17.14
C LEU A 193 -6.27 -7.01 -16.45
N LEU A 194 -5.42 -6.01 -16.30
CA LEU A 194 -5.79 -4.75 -15.66
C LEU A 194 -5.54 -3.57 -16.60
N SER A 195 -6.56 -2.72 -16.77
CA SER A 195 -6.40 -1.43 -17.44
C SER A 195 -6.27 -0.35 -16.37
N LEU A 196 -5.11 0.30 -16.27
CA LEU A 196 -4.90 1.40 -15.31
C LEU A 196 -5.83 2.57 -15.59
N ARG A 197 -6.17 2.82 -16.86
CA ARG A 197 -7.16 3.84 -17.22
C ARG A 197 -8.54 3.50 -16.66
N ALA A 198 -8.99 2.25 -16.80
CA ALA A 198 -10.28 1.82 -16.27
C ALA A 198 -10.29 1.84 -14.73
N TRP A 199 -9.21 1.38 -14.10
CA TRP A 199 -9.05 1.44 -12.65
C TRP A 199 -9.09 2.88 -12.13
N TRP A 200 -8.38 3.79 -12.79
CA TRP A 200 -8.35 5.22 -12.42
C TRP A 200 -9.71 5.88 -12.62
N GLY A 201 -10.39 5.60 -13.75
CA GLY A 201 -11.75 6.08 -14.01
C GLY A 201 -12.73 5.62 -12.94
N GLY A 202 -12.76 4.33 -12.63
CA GLY A 202 -13.63 3.79 -11.58
C GLY A 202 -13.32 4.34 -10.18
N MET A 203 -12.05 4.61 -9.88
CA MET A 203 -11.66 5.30 -8.63
C MET A 203 -12.22 6.72 -8.58
N LEU A 204 -12.07 7.51 -9.67
CA LEU A 204 -12.59 8.88 -9.72
C LEU A 204 -14.12 8.92 -9.64
N GLU A 205 -14.81 8.00 -10.32
CA GLU A 205 -16.27 7.87 -10.26
C GLU A 205 -16.75 7.54 -8.84
N ALA A 206 -16.15 6.54 -8.20
CA ALA A 206 -16.47 6.17 -6.83
C ALA A 206 -16.14 7.30 -5.83
N GLN A 207 -15.05 8.03 -6.06
CA GLN A 207 -14.67 9.19 -5.25
C GLN A 207 -15.68 10.33 -5.40
N ALA A 208 -16.10 10.65 -6.63
CA ALA A 208 -17.09 11.68 -6.90
C ALA A 208 -18.44 11.33 -6.25
N ALA A 209 -18.88 10.07 -6.37
CA ALA A 209 -20.09 9.57 -5.72
C ALA A 209 -20.01 9.70 -4.18
N ALA A 210 -18.86 9.36 -3.58
CA ALA A 210 -18.65 9.50 -2.14
C ALA A 210 -18.73 10.96 -1.68
N TYR A 211 -18.08 11.89 -2.38
CA TYR A 211 -18.19 13.32 -2.04
C TYR A 211 -19.60 13.86 -2.23
N ALA A 212 -20.29 13.46 -3.31
CA ALA A 212 -21.68 13.86 -3.54
C ALA A 212 -22.60 13.38 -2.41
N ALA A 213 -22.43 12.14 -1.94
CA ALA A 213 -23.19 11.59 -0.82
C ALA A 213 -22.92 12.35 0.49
N VAL A 214 -21.65 12.67 0.79
CA VAL A 214 -21.28 13.45 1.99
C VAL A 214 -21.86 14.87 1.92
N ALA A 215 -21.76 15.53 0.76
CA ALA A 215 -22.33 16.86 0.56
C ALA A 215 -23.86 16.86 0.71
N GLY A 216 -24.54 15.85 0.13
CA GLY A 216 -25.98 15.67 0.27
C GLY A 216 -26.41 15.44 1.71
N ALA A 217 -25.70 14.59 2.45
CA ALA A 217 -25.97 14.33 3.88
C ALA A 217 -25.76 15.60 4.73
N ALA A 218 -24.68 16.35 4.48
CA ALA A 218 -24.40 17.60 5.18
C ALA A 218 -25.50 18.65 4.93
N LEU A 219 -25.94 18.79 3.67
CA LEU A 219 -27.02 19.69 3.31
C LEU A 219 -28.35 19.30 3.97
N TYR A 220 -28.66 18.00 4.01
CA TYR A 220 -29.84 17.48 4.72
C TYR A 220 -29.80 17.81 6.21
N VAL A 221 -28.68 17.56 6.89
CA VAL A 221 -28.51 17.86 8.32
C VAL A 221 -28.64 19.36 8.58
N PHE A 222 -27.98 20.20 7.77
CA PHE A 222 -28.05 21.65 7.88
C PHE A 222 -29.48 22.17 7.73
N ASN A 223 -30.19 21.72 6.70
CA ASN A 223 -31.57 22.11 6.46
C ASN A 223 -32.50 21.65 7.60
N THR A 224 -32.29 20.44 8.11
CA THR A 224 -33.05 19.91 9.25
C THR A 224 -32.80 20.75 10.51
N ALA A 225 -31.54 21.02 10.86
CA ALA A 225 -31.19 21.85 12.01
C ALA A 225 -31.76 23.27 11.91
N LYS A 226 -31.74 23.87 10.71
CA LYS A 226 -32.32 25.20 10.45
C LYS A 226 -33.82 25.25 10.73
N ILE A 227 -34.55 24.15 10.55
CA ILE A 227 -35.99 24.07 10.88
C ILE A 227 -36.18 24.15 12.39
N TYR A 228 -35.43 23.36 13.17
CA TYR A 228 -35.58 23.27 14.62
C TYR A 228 -34.96 24.44 15.42
N LEU A 229 -34.04 25.20 14.83
CA LEU A 229 -33.42 26.36 15.47
C LEU A 229 -34.17 27.68 15.20
N ARG A 230 -35.19 27.66 14.34
CA ARG A 230 -36.05 28.82 14.02
C ARG A 230 -37.39 28.80 14.76
N THR A 231 -37.64 27.78 15.56
CA THR A 231 -38.76 27.65 16.50
C THR A 231 -38.29 27.99 17.90
#